data_AF-A0A7Z7MV98-F1
#
_entry.id   AF-A0A7Z7MV98-F1
#
_cell.length_a   1.000
_cell.length_b   1.000
_cell.length_c   1.000
_cell.angle_alpha   90.00
_cell.angle_beta   90.00
_cell.angle_gamma   90.00
#
_symmetry.space_group_name_H-M   'P 1'
#
loop_
_entity.id
_entity.type
_entity.pdbx_description
1 polymer ?
#
loop_
_entity_poly.entity_id
_entity_poly.type
_entity_poly.pdbx_seq_one_letter_code
_entity_poly.pdbx_strand_id
1 'polypeptide(L)'
;MLMRSTGLGKTELLAEIIGLKRQGDYLIMEVHTISPVFWKIRSGLSRRDLWMLIKALLKMEVIGFLLNFPAWSKEPKHPGEF
;
A
#
# COMPACT_ATOMS: atom_id res chain seq x y z
N MET A 1 5.81 3.50 -0.66
CA MET A 1 4.45 3.71 -0.12
C MET A 1 4.51 4.82 0.91
N LEU A 2 3.58 5.77 0.87
CA LEU A 2 3.38 6.73 1.95
C LEU A 2 2.26 6.22 2.84
N MET A 3 2.43 6.26 4.15
CA MET A 3 1.42 5.86 5.12
C MET A 3 1.23 6.97 6.15
N ARG A 4 -0.01 7.11 6.62
CA ARG A 4 -0.35 8.00 7.73
C ARG A 4 -1.23 7.22 8.71
N SER A 5 -1.00 7.43 9.99
CA SER A 5 -1.85 6.89 11.06
C SER A 5 -2.34 8.05 11.91
N THR A 6 -3.64 8.09 12.21
CA THR A 6 -4.25 9.14 13.03
C THR A 6 -3.59 9.24 14.40
N GLY A 7 -3.09 8.13 14.94
CA GLY A 7 -2.37 8.10 16.22
C GLY A 7 -0.97 8.73 16.18
N LEU A 8 -0.39 8.97 15.00
CA LEU A 8 0.95 9.57 14.83
C LEU A 8 0.90 11.07 14.49
N GLY A 9 -0.30 11.68 14.55
CA GLY A 9 -0.50 13.09 14.22
C GLY A 9 -0.21 13.37 12.75
N LYS A 10 0.68 14.33 12.49
CA LYS A 10 1.08 14.74 11.13
C LYS A 10 2.26 13.93 10.57
N THR A 11 2.72 12.91 11.30
CA THR A 11 3.88 12.11 10.90
C THR A 11 3.49 11.16 9.77
N GLU A 12 4.27 11.18 8.70
CA GLU A 12 4.15 10.26 7.59
C GLU A 12 5.23 9.19 7.68
N LEU A 13 4.84 7.96 7.35
CA LEU A 13 5.77 6.84 7.23
C LEU A 13 6.04 6.58 5.76
N LEU A 14 7.31 6.56 5.39
CA LEU A 14 7.75 5.97 4.15
C LEU A 14 7.90 4.47 4.38
N ALA A 15 7.31 3.64 3.53
CA ALA A 15 7.35 2.20 3.65
C ALA A 15 7.44 1.49 2.30
N GLU A 16 7.85 0.24 2.32
CA GLU A 16 7.91 -0.64 1.17
C GLU A 16 7.20 -1.96 1.45
N ILE A 17 6.59 -2.52 0.40
CA ILE A 17 6.00 -3.86 0.47
C ILE A 17 7.13 -4.85 0.21
N ILE A 18 7.36 -5.76 1.16
CA ILE A 18 8.41 -6.76 1.09
C ILE A 18 7.91 -8.03 0.40
N GLY A 19 6.67 -8.42 0.65
CA GLY A 19 6.13 -9.62 0.04
C GLY A 19 4.72 -9.98 0.49
N LEU A 20 4.21 -11.02 -0.15
CA LEU A 20 2.92 -11.62 0.12
C LEU A 20 3.11 -13.11 0.36
N LYS A 21 2.56 -13.64 1.45
CA LYS A 21 2.63 -15.07 1.78
C LYS A 21 1.28 -15.57 2.26
N ARG A 22 0.80 -16.67 1.67
CA ARG A 22 -0.41 -17.33 2.18
C ARG A 22 -0.10 -18.02 3.51
N GLN A 23 -0.96 -17.82 4.50
CA GLN A 23 -0.91 -18.49 5.79
C GLN A 23 -2.33 -18.88 6.21
N GLY A 24 -2.65 -20.17 6.07
CA GLY A 24 -4.00 -20.68 6.28
C GLY A 24 -5.01 -20.02 5.32
N ASP A 25 -6.02 -19.39 5.92
CA ASP A 25 -7.08 -18.66 5.22
C ASP A 25 -6.80 -17.18 4.97
N TYR A 26 -5.61 -16.71 5.34
CA TYR A 26 -5.17 -15.33 5.13
C TYR A 26 -4.02 -15.24 4.13
N LEU A 27 -3.96 -14.10 3.43
CA LEU A 27 -2.76 -13.65 2.73
C LEU A 27 -2.07 -12.60 3.61
N ILE A 28 -0.86 -12.89 4.06
CA ILE A 28 -0.06 -11.99 4.87
C ILE A 28 0.74 -11.07 3.94
N MET A 29 0.49 -9.77 4.04
CA MET A 29 1.29 -8.73 3.41
C MET A 29 2.31 -8.20 4.41
N GLU A 30 3.59 -8.33 4.07
CA GLU A 30 4.68 -7.79 4.87
C GLU A 30 5.10 -6.42 4.31
N VAL A 31 5.10 -5.42 5.18
CA VAL A 31 5.43 -4.03 4.88
C VAL A 31 6.49 -3.57 5.87
N HIS A 32 7.60 -3.03 5.38
CA HIS A 32 8.63 -2.47 6.24
C HIS A 32 8.64 -0.95 6.09
N THR A 33 8.64 -0.23 7.21
CA THR A 33 8.79 1.22 7.20
C THR A 33 10.28 1.57 7.15
N ILE A 34 10.60 2.62 6.38
CA ILE A 34 11.95 3.10 6.08
C ILE A 34 12.24 4.39 6.88
N SER A 35 11.22 5.24 7.10
CA SER A 35 11.38 6.51 7.80
C SER A 35 10.03 6.98 8.35
N PRO A 36 9.99 7.69 9.50
CA PRO A 36 11.09 7.96 10.42
C PRO A 36 11.46 6.78 11.33
N VAL A 37 10.65 5.72 11.35
CA VAL A 37 10.85 4.56 12.22
C VAL A 37 10.91 3.29 11.37
N PHE A 38 11.72 2.31 11.78
CA PHE A 38 11.94 1.04 11.08
C PHE A 38 11.13 -0.10 11.71
N TRP A 39 9.90 -0.29 11.26
CA TRP A 39 8.98 -1.31 11.71
C TRP A 39 8.78 -2.40 10.68
N LYS A 40 8.57 -3.62 11.16
CA LYS A 40 8.12 -4.75 10.35
C LYS A 40 6.63 -4.96 10.61
N ILE A 41 5.80 -4.51 9.68
CA ILE A 41 4.35 -4.57 9.76
C ILE A 41 3.87 -5.77 8.96
N ARG A 42 2.90 -6.51 9.53
CA ARG A 42 2.24 -7.64 8.85
C ARG A 42 0.74 -7.42 8.85
N SER A 43 0.15 -7.34 7.67
CA SER A 43 -1.29 -7.19 7.48
C SER A 43 -1.88 -8.52 7.00
N GLY A 44 -2.81 -9.09 7.76
CA GLY A 44 -3.55 -10.28 7.35
C GLY A 44 -4.77 -9.92 6.53
N LEU A 45 -4.79 -10.32 5.26
CA LEU A 45 -5.91 -10.12 4.34
C LEU A 45 -6.74 -11.40 4.29
N SER A 46 -7.99 -11.33 4.74
CA SER A 46 -8.93 -12.44 4.57
C SER A 46 -9.39 -12.56 3.11
N ARG A 47 -10.06 -13.66 2.74
CA ARG A 47 -10.65 -13.80 1.40
C ARG A 47 -11.59 -12.66 1.03
N ARG A 48 -12.34 -12.11 2.00
CA ARG A 48 -13.25 -10.98 1.79
C ARG A 48 -12.48 -9.71 1.46
N ASP A 49 -11.38 -9.46 2.19
CA ASP A 49 -10.53 -8.28 1.97
C ASP A 49 -9.83 -8.35 0.61
N LEU A 50 -9.38 -9.55 0.21
CA LEU A 50 -8.81 -9.78 -1.12
C LEU A 50 -9.82 -9.47 -2.23
N TRP A 51 -11.06 -9.91 -2.09
CA TRP A 51 -12.10 -9.57 -3.06
C TRP A 51 -12.40 -8.07 -3.13
N MET A 52 -12.37 -7.38 -1.99
CA MET A 52 -12.51 -5.93 -1.95
C MET A 52 -11.33 -5.24 -2.67
N LEU A 53 -10.10 -5.69 -2.40
CA LEU A 53 -8.90 -5.18 -3.06
C LEU A 53 -8.94 -5.37 -4.57
N ILE A 54 -9.29 -6.58 -5.04
CA ILE A 54 -9.43 -6.88 -6.47
C ILE A 54 -10.45 -5.94 -7.12
N LYS A 55 -11.63 -5.78 -6.51
CA LYS A 55 -12.67 -4.87 -7.03
C LYS A 55 -12.19 -3.42 -7.09
N ALA A 56 -11.42 -2.97 -6.09
CA ALA A 56 -10.86 -1.62 -6.07
C ALA A 56 -9.83 -1.43 -7.20
N LEU A 57 -8.96 -2.41 -7.44
CA LEU A 57 -7.96 -2.39 -8.51
C LEU A 57 -8.59 -2.41 -9.91
N LEU A 58 -9.78 -3.01 -10.07
CA LEU A 58 -10.51 -3.07 -11.34
C LEU A 58 -11.29 -1.78 -11.68
N LYS A 59 -11.27 -0.74 -10.83
CA LYS A 59 -11.89 0.54 -11.17
C LYS A 59 -11.16 1.17 -12.36
N MET A 60 -11.91 1.69 -13.33
CA MET A 60 -11.35 2.28 -14.57
C MET A 60 -10.33 3.38 -14.30
N GLU A 61 -10.54 4.20 -13.26
CA GLU A 61 -9.60 5.23 -12.83
C GLU A 61 -8.24 4.65 -12.38
N VAL A 62 -8.28 3.54 -11.64
CA VAL A 62 -7.06 2.85 -11.16
C VAL A 62 -6.37 2.15 -12.32
N ILE A 63 -7.12 1.52 -13.22
CA ILE A 63 -6.56 0.92 -14.43
C ILE A 63 -5.90 2.00 -15.30
N GLY A 64 -6.56 3.14 -15.51
CA GLY A 64 -6.00 4.27 -16.25
C GLY A 64 -4.72 4.81 -15.61
N PHE A 65 -4.66 4.85 -14.27
CA PHE A 65 -3.45 5.19 -13.53
C PHE A 65 -2.32 4.18 -13.77
N LEU A 66 -2.61 2.87 -13.69
CA LEU A 66 -1.61 1.82 -13.92
C LEU A 66 -1.08 1.81 -15.36
N LEU A 67 -1.95 2.08 -16.35
CA LEU A 67 -1.58 2.10 -17.77
C LEU A 67 -0.90 3.40 -18.21
N ASN A 68 -0.71 4.38 -17.32
CA ASN A 68 0.01 5.62 -17.63
C ASN A 68 1.54 5.38 -17.67
N PHE A 69 2.02 4.69 -18.70
CA PHE A 69 3.42 4.30 -18.87
C PHE A 69 4.43 5.46 -18.73
N PRO A 70 4.20 6.68 -19.26
CA PRO A 70 5.13 7.80 -19.07
C PRO A 70 5.28 8.26 -17.61
N ALA A 71 4.32 7.94 -16.73
CA ALA A 71 4.39 8.27 -15.32
C ALA A 71 5.27 7.31 -14.51
N TRP A 72 5.59 6.12 -15.05
CA TRP A 72 6.37 5.11 -14.33
C TRP A 72 7.84 5.51 -14.12
N SER A 73 8.36 6.39 -14.97
CA SER A 73 9.74 6.89 -14.86
C SER A 73 9.85 8.18 -14.04
N LYS A 74 8.74 8.72 -13.53
CA LYS A 74 8.73 9.96 -12.73
C LYS A 74 8.61 9.61 -11.26
N GLU A 75 9.37 10.31 -10.42
CA GLU A 75 9.14 10.22 -8.98
C GLU A 75 7.73 10.75 -8.64
N PRO A 76 6.92 9.98 -7.89
CA PRO A 76 5.58 10.40 -7.52
C PRO A 76 5.67 11.65 -6.63
N LYS A 77 4.95 12.70 -7.02
CA LYS A 77 4.83 13.92 -6.21
C LYS A 77 4.07 13.62 -4.92
N HIS A 78 4.44 14.30 -3.84
CA HIS A 78 3.74 14.17 -2.55
C HIS A 78 2.25 14.52 -2.72
N PRO A 79 1.31 13.65 -2.30
CA PRO A 79 -0.12 13.83 -2.56
C PRO A 79 -0.81 14.87 -1.67
N GLY A 80 -0.06 15.56 -0.79
CA GLY A 80 -0.63 16.53 0.16
C GLY A 80 -1.20 15.83 1.39
N GLU A 81 -2.37 16.26 1.86
CA GLU A 81 -3.08 15.60 2.97
C GLU A 81 -3.96 14.47 2.40
N PHE A 82 -3.73 13.22 2.83
CA PHE A 82 -4.44 12.01 2.39
C PHE A 82 -4.81 11.10 3.58
#